data_AF-A0A5D4H863-F1
#
_entry.id   AF-A0A5D4H863-F1
#
_cell.length_a   1.000
_cell.length_b   1.000
_cell.length_c   1.000
_cell.angle_alpha   90.00
_cell.angle_beta   90.00
_cell.angle_gamma   90.00
#
_symmetry.space_group_name_H-M   'P 1'
#
loop_
_entity.id
_entity.type
_entity.pdbx_description
1 polymer ?
#
loop_
_entity_poly.entity_id
_entity_poly.type
_entity_poly.pdbx_seq_one_letter_code
_entity_poly.pdbx_strand_id
1 'polypeptide(L)' 'MAISESRSRSIEALAEDYARSRREGAGPVSMTAAVRAIRMVAPDMTHTDSDVANIVAAWVVRYGHSVDFDLPRSA' A
#
# COMPACT_ATOMS: atom_id res chain seq x y z
N MET A 1 10.04 -29.80 12.70
CA MET A 1 10.68 -28.60 12.11
C MET A 1 9.58 -27.86 11.36
N ALA A 2 9.00 -26.82 11.96
CA ALA A 2 7.96 -26.04 11.30
C ALA A 2 8.64 -25.17 10.26
N ILE A 3 8.42 -25.52 8.99
CA ILE A 3 8.75 -24.67 7.84
C ILE A 3 7.94 -23.39 8.04
N SER A 4 8.61 -22.28 8.35
CA SER A 4 7.97 -20.96 8.26
C SER A 4 7.48 -20.82 6.83
N GLU A 5 6.18 -21.00 6.63
CA GLU A 5 5.48 -20.32 5.55
C GLU A 5 5.70 -18.83 5.83
N SER A 6 6.78 -18.25 5.26
CA SER A 6 6.74 -16.85 4.87
C SER A 6 5.60 -16.76 3.87
N ARG A 7 4.37 -16.63 4.38
CA ARG A 7 3.20 -16.30 3.60
C ARG A 7 3.53 -14.95 3.01
N SER A 8 3.99 -14.95 1.76
CA SER A 8 4.02 -13.76 0.93
C SER A 8 2.58 -13.24 0.92
N ARG A 9 2.25 -12.30 1.80
CA ARG A 9 0.94 -11.65 1.78
C ARG A 9 0.86 -10.98 0.42
N SER A 10 -0.21 -11.28 -0.33
CA SER A 10 -0.46 -10.62 -1.59
C SER A 10 -0.49 -9.10 -1.37
N ILE A 11 0.02 -8.33 -2.33
CA ILE A 11 -0.04 -6.87 -2.32
C ILE A 11 -1.46 -6.35 -2.08
N GLU A 12 -2.46 -7.06 -2.61
CA GLU A 12 -3.88 -6.77 -2.39
C GLU A 12 -4.25 -6.79 -0.90
N ALA A 13 -3.79 -7.80 -0.17
CA ALA A 13 -4.08 -7.93 1.26
C ALA A 13 -3.36 -6.84 2.08
N LEU A 14 -2.13 -6.49 1.69
CA LEU A 14 -1.38 -5.41 2.34
C LEU A 14 -2.01 -4.04 2.08
N ALA A 15 -2.49 -3.81 0.85
CA ALA A 15 -3.19 -2.59 0.47
C ALA A 15 -4.54 -2.45 1.20
N GLU A 16 -5.30 -3.54 1.29
CA GLU A 16 -6.54 -3.57 2.06
C GLU A 16 -6.30 -3.28 3.55
N ASP A 17 -5.35 -3.98 4.17
CA ASP A 17 -5.00 -3.78 5.59
C ASP A 17 -4.53 -2.33 5.84
N TYR A 18 -3.72 -1.78 4.94
CA TYR A 18 -3.26 -0.40 5.01
C TYR A 18 -4.43 0.58 4.94
N ALA A 19 -5.33 0.43 3.97
CA ALA A 19 -6.51 1.30 3.82
C ALA A 19 -7.42 1.22 5.05
N ARG A 20 -7.70 0.00 5.56
CA ARG A 20 -8.52 -0.22 6.76
C ARG A 20 -7.91 0.38 8.03
N SER A 21 -6.58 0.44 8.13
CA SER A 21 -5.89 0.99 9.30
C SER A 21 -6.03 2.51 9.46
N ARG A 22 -6.49 3.20 8.42
CA ARG A 22 -6.63 4.66 8.43
C ARG A 22 -7.86 5.09 9.23
N ARG A 23 -7.68 6.13 10.03
CA ARG A 23 -8.76 6.74 10.81
C ARG A 23 -9.66 7.55 9.89
N GLU A 24 -10.97 7.43 10.09
CA GLU A 24 -11.96 8.31 9.46
C GLU A 24 -11.66 9.80 9.76
N GLY A 25 -11.72 10.64 8.74
CA GLY A 25 -11.43 12.08 8.85
C GLY A 25 -9.94 12.44 8.95
N ALA A 26 -9.02 11.47 8.83
CA ALA A 26 -7.63 11.80 8.51
C ALA A 26 -7.56 12.47 7.12
N GLY A 27 -6.63 13.41 6.94
CA GLY A 27 -6.39 14.06 5.65
C GLY A 27 -6.01 13.07 4.53
N PRO A 28 -5.82 13.55 3.30
CA PRO A 28 -5.53 12.71 2.15
C PRO A 28 -4.35 11.75 2.39
N VAL A 29 -4.46 10.53 1.85
CA VAL A 29 -3.41 9.52 1.93
C VAL A 29 -2.37 9.79 0.86
N SER A 30 -1.15 10.16 1.26
CA SER A 30 0.04 10.24 0.40
C SER A 30 0.39 8.85 -0.14
N MET A 31 0.50 8.74 -1.47
CA MET A 31 0.93 7.51 -2.15
C MET A 31 2.41 7.23 -1.94
N THR A 32 3.26 8.24 -1.84
CA THR A 32 4.67 8.05 -1.47
C THR A 32 4.80 7.41 -0.09
N ALA A 33 4.04 7.91 0.91
CA ALA A 33 4.03 7.33 2.25
C ALA A 33 3.44 5.91 2.25
N ALA A 34 2.40 5.67 1.45
CA ALA A 34 1.75 4.37 1.34
C ALA A 34 2.67 3.32 0.73
N VAL A 35 3.27 3.61 -0.42
CA VAL A 35 4.24 2.72 -1.08
C VAL A 35 5.38 2.39 -0.14
N ARG A 36 5.94 3.39 0.56
CA ARG A 36 6.99 3.18 1.54
C ARG A 36 6.55 2.24 2.67
N ALA A 37 5.34 2.41 3.20
CA ALA A 37 4.80 1.53 4.24
C ALA A 37 4.69 0.07 3.76
N ILE A 38 4.19 -0.14 2.55
CA ILE A 38 4.04 -1.47 1.96
C ILE A 38 5.41 -2.11 1.69
N ARG A 39 6.37 -1.37 1.14
CA ARG A 39 7.73 -1.86 0.88
C ARG A 39 8.48 -2.27 2.14
N MET A 40 8.23 -1.60 3.27
CA MET A 40 8.84 -1.98 4.56
C MET A 40 8.39 -3.36 5.05
N VAL A 41 7.14 -3.76 4.74
CA VAL A 41 6.60 -5.06 5.16
C VAL A 41 6.72 -6.14 4.07
N ALA A 42 6.94 -5.75 2.82
CA ALA A 42 7.14 -6.63 1.67
C ALA A 42 8.29 -6.12 0.77
N PRO A 43 9.55 -6.23 1.21
CA PRO A 43 10.71 -5.72 0.47
C PRO A 43 10.95 -6.46 -0.85
N ASP A 44 10.69 -7.76 -0.90
CA ASP A 44 10.99 -8.64 -2.05
C ASP A 44 9.91 -8.63 -3.15
N MET A 45 9.01 -7.63 -3.15
CA MET A 45 7.94 -7.57 -4.14
C MET A 45 8.43 -7.12 -5.53
N THR A 46 7.93 -7.78 -6.57
CA THR A 46 8.29 -7.52 -7.98
C THR A 46 7.57 -6.33 -8.61
N HIS A 47 6.55 -5.79 -7.95
CA HIS A 47 5.74 -4.70 -8.50
C HIS A 47 6.54 -3.40 -8.49
N THR A 48 6.25 -2.49 -9.43
CA THR A 48 6.83 -1.14 -9.41
C THR A 48 6.14 -0.28 -8.35
N ASP A 49 6.77 0.82 -7.94
CA ASP A 49 6.15 1.75 -6.97
C ASP A 49 4.84 2.34 -7.51
N SER A 50 4.74 2.55 -8.82
CA SER A 50 3.51 2.95 -9.50
C SER A 50 2.41 1.88 -9.39
N ASP A 51 2.76 0.60 -9.58
CA ASP A 51 1.79 -0.49 -9.43
C ASP A 51 1.28 -0.58 -7.99
N VAL A 52 2.19 -0.50 -7.02
CA VAL A 52 1.85 -0.50 -5.58
C VAL A 52 0.91 0.67 -5.27
N ALA A 53 1.25 1.88 -5.71
CA ALA A 53 0.42 3.04 -5.48
C ALA A 53 -0.97 2.91 -6.08
N ASN A 54 -1.08 2.39 -7.32
CA ASN A 54 -2.38 2.19 -7.97
C ASN A 54 -3.26 1.19 -7.20
N ILE A 55 -2.67 0.07 -6.76
CA ILE A 55 -3.38 -0.94 -5.97
C ILE A 55 -3.83 -0.36 -4.63
N VAL A 56 -2.94 0.34 -3.93
CA VAL A 56 -3.27 0.96 -2.64
C VAL A 56 -4.32 2.06 -2.80
N ALA A 57 -4.20 2.91 -3.81
CA ALA A 57 -5.17 3.98 -4.08
C ALA A 57 -6.58 3.41 -4.30
N ALA A 58 -6.72 2.31 -5.04
CA ALA A 58 -8.01 1.66 -5.27
C ALA A 58 -8.66 1.23 -3.95
N TRP A 59 -7.89 0.63 -3.04
CA TRP A 59 -8.38 0.25 -1.72
C TRP A 59 -8.71 1.47 -0.84
N VAL A 60 -7.84 2.48 -0.81
CA VAL A 60 -8.04 3.71 -0.03
C VAL A 60 -9.34 4.41 -0.45
N VAL A 61 -9.60 4.54 -1.76
CA VAL A 61 -10.86 5.09 -2.29
C VAL A 61 -12.05 4.22 -1.92
N ARG A 62 -11.92 2.90 -1.98
CA ARG A 62 -12.98 1.95 -1.60
C ARG A 62 -13.39 2.07 -0.13
N TYR A 63 -12.45 2.42 0.75
CA TYR A 63 -12.72 2.69 2.18
C TYR A 63 -13.16 4.14 2.46
N GLY A 64 -13.37 4.96 1.42
CA GLY A 64 -13.91 6.32 1.55
C GLY A 64 -12.87 7.38 1.91
N HIS A 65 -11.57 7.07 1.78
CA HIS A 65 -10.50 8.01 2.03
C HIS A 65 -10.08 8.73 0.75
N SER A 66 -9.69 10.00 0.88
CA SER A 66 -9.06 10.75 -0.21
C SER A 66 -7.61 10.30 -0.42
N VAL A 67 -7.16 10.31 -1.67
CA VAL A 67 -5.80 9.96 -2.07
C VAL A 67 -5.08 11.22 -2.58
N ASP A 68 -3.81 11.36 -2.24
CA ASP A 68 -2.90 12.33 -2.84
C ASP A 68 -1.80 11.58 -3.61
N PHE A 69 -1.75 11.80 -4.93
CA PHE A 69 -0.78 11.15 -5.82
C PHE A 69 0.52 11.95 -5.87
N ASP A 70 1.28 11.89 -4.78
CA ASP A 70 2.54 12.59 -4.56
C ASP A 70 3.78 11.77 -4.92
N LEU A 71 3.64 10.79 -5.82
CA LEU A 71 4.76 9.96 -6.26
C LEU A 71 5.81 10.82 -6.99
N PRO A 72 7.12 10.65 -6.68
CA PRO A 72 8.16 11.30 -7.45
C PRO A 72 8.05 10.84 -8.90
N ARG A 73 7.87 11.79 -9.80
CA ARG A 73 7.93 11.52 -11.24
C ARG A 73 9.31 10.94 -11.51
N SER A 74 9.39 9.65 -11.82
CA SER A 74 10.65 9.07 -12.30
C SER A 74 11.06 9.87 -13.53
N ALA A 75 12.18 10.58 -13.41
CA ALA A 75 12.84 11.30 -14.50
C ALA A 75 13.65 10.31 -15.35
#